data_AF-A0A3M2LKD0-F1
#
_entry.id   AF-A0A3M2LKD0-F1
#
_cell.length_a   1.000
_cell.length_b   1.000
_cell.length_c   1.000
_cell.angle_alpha   90.00
_cell.angle_beta   90.00
_cell.angle_gamma   90.00
#
_symmetry.space_group_name_H-M   'P 1'
#
loop_
_entity.id
_entity.type
_entity.pdbx_description
1 polymer ?
#
loop_
_entity_poly.entity_id
_entity_poly.type
_entity_poly.pdbx_seq_one_letter_code
_entity_poly.pdbx_strand_id
1 'polypeptide(L)'
;MTALAALCCALAAACVLIWVIVSLPGRGAQSDRIRGGAGQPVPSVRDDVWPGPLNHCAPERQLTVAEAHRFMQLHRECDRTLCARKGAAWRTLVAAKRIAPDVSRIQ
;
A
#
# COMPACT_ATOMS: atom_id res chain seq x y z
N MET A 1 -30.27 -16.84 -35.56
CA MET A 1 -30.70 -16.59 -34.15
C MET A 1 -29.77 -17.26 -33.14
N THR A 2 -29.34 -18.51 -33.36
CA THR A 2 -28.41 -19.25 -32.47
C THR A 2 -27.02 -18.63 -32.35
N ALA A 3 -26.46 -18.10 -33.45
CA ALA A 3 -25.11 -17.49 -33.45
C ALA A 3 -25.03 -16.18 -32.64
N LEU A 4 -26.08 -15.35 -32.66
CA LEU A 4 -26.16 -14.12 -31.89
C LEU A 4 -26.28 -14.41 -30.38
N ALA A 5 -27.04 -15.45 -30.01
CA ALA A 5 -27.15 -15.88 -28.61
C ALA A 5 -25.81 -16.41 -28.07
N ALA A 6 -25.07 -17.20 -28.87
CA ALA A 6 -23.77 -17.71 -28.47
C ALA A 6 -22.71 -16.61 -28.26
N LEU A 7 -22.71 -15.57 -29.12
CA LEU A 7 -21.81 -14.44 -29.00
C LEU A 7 -22.09 -13.60 -27.74
N CYS A 8 -23.37 -13.34 -27.44
CA CYS A 8 -23.77 -12.66 -26.21
C CYS A 8 -23.34 -13.45 -24.95
N CYS A 9 -23.53 -14.77 -24.94
CA CYS A 9 -23.10 -15.62 -23.82
C CYS A 9 -21.58 -15.58 -23.61
N ALA A 10 -20.80 -15.63 -24.69
CA ALA A 10 -19.33 -15.57 -24.61
C ALA A 10 -18.84 -14.21 -24.08
N LEU A 11 -19.43 -13.11 -24.55
CA LEU A 11 -19.08 -11.75 -24.09
C LEU A 11 -19.46 -11.54 -22.61
N ALA A 12 -20.63 -12.03 -22.18
CA ALA A 12 -21.04 -11.96 -20.78
C ALA A 12 -20.08 -12.73 -19.87
N ALA A 13 -19.68 -13.94 -20.27
CA ALA A 13 -18.72 -14.75 -19.52
C ALA A 13 -17.34 -14.08 -19.43
N ALA A 14 -16.85 -13.47 -20.51
CA ALA A 14 -15.59 -12.73 -20.52
C ALA A 14 -15.62 -11.51 -19.60
N CYS A 15 -16.70 -10.72 -19.63
CA CYS A 15 -16.86 -9.57 -18.73
C CYS A 15 -16.87 -9.98 -17.25
N VAL A 16 -17.51 -11.10 -16.91
CA VAL A 16 -17.51 -11.64 -15.53
C VAL A 16 -16.11 -12.09 -15.13
N LEU A 17 -15.37 -12.78 -16.01
CA LEU A 17 -13.99 -13.20 -15.74
C LEU A 17 -13.05 -12.00 -15.54
N ILE A 18 -13.16 -10.98 -16.40
CA ILE A 18 -12.37 -9.75 -16.30
C ILE A 18 -12.71 -9.01 -15.00
N TRP A 19 -14.00 -8.88 -14.68
CA TRP A 19 -14.44 -8.26 -13.42
C TRP A 19 -13.94 -9.02 -12.21
N VAL A 20 -13.98 -10.35 -12.20
CA VAL A 20 -13.42 -11.18 -11.11
C VAL A 20 -11.92 -10.98 -10.98
N ILE A 21 -11.16 -10.96 -12.07
CA ILE A 21 -9.69 -10.79 -12.02
C ILE A 21 -9.30 -9.42 -11.48
N VAL A 22 -9.99 -8.35 -11.92
CA VAL A 22 -9.72 -6.98 -11.48
C VAL A 22 -10.28 -6.70 -10.08
N SER A 23 -11.40 -7.32 -9.73
CA SER A 23 -12.08 -7.15 -8.44
C SER A 23 -11.67 -8.18 -7.40
N LEU A 24 -10.65 -9.01 -7.65
CA LEU A 24 -9.99 -9.78 -6.61
C LEU A 24 -9.17 -8.79 -5.78
N PRO A 25 -9.67 -8.32 -4.61
CA PRO A 25 -8.84 -7.53 -3.72
C PRO A 25 -7.61 -8.38 -3.43
N GLY A 26 -6.43 -7.81 -3.65
CA GLY A 26 -5.20 -8.48 -3.28
C GLY A 26 -5.35 -9.02 -1.86
N ARG A 27 -5.00 -10.29 -1.65
CA ARG A 27 -4.89 -10.92 -0.32
C ARG A 27 -3.78 -10.22 0.48
N GLY A 28 -3.98 -8.95 0.79
CA GLY A 28 -3.32 -8.27 1.87
C GLY A 28 -4.07 -8.64 3.13
N ALA A 29 -3.46 -9.55 3.90
CA ALA A 29 -3.65 -9.68 5.34
C ALA A 29 -5.09 -9.47 5.83
N GLN A 30 -5.87 -10.56 5.79
CA GLN A 30 -6.98 -10.72 6.71
C GLN A 30 -6.40 -10.78 8.12
N SER A 31 -6.19 -9.59 8.71
CA SER A 31 -5.93 -9.45 10.14
C SER A 31 -7.17 -9.98 10.84
N ASP A 32 -6.99 -11.05 11.59
CA ASP A 32 -8.03 -11.71 12.32
C ASP A 32 -8.90 -10.70 13.09
N ARG A 33 -10.19 -10.89 12.86
CA ARG A 33 -11.29 -10.19 13.49
C ARG A 33 -11.22 -10.43 15.00
N ILE A 34 -10.67 -9.48 15.75
CA ILE A 34 -10.88 -9.39 17.19
C ILE A 34 -12.38 -9.16 17.40
N ARG A 35 -13.07 -10.23 17.80
CA ARG A 35 -14.39 -10.21 18.39
C ARG A 35 -14.22 -9.85 19.87
N GLY A 36 -14.82 -8.73 20.29
CA GLY A 36 -15.22 -8.51 21.67
C GLY A 36 -14.16 -7.92 22.59
N GLY A 37 -14.15 -6.59 22.69
CA GLY A 37 -13.55 -5.88 23.81
C GLY A 37 -13.87 -4.42 23.67
N ALA A 38 -14.71 -3.88 24.55
CA ALA A 38 -14.99 -2.45 24.66
C ALA A 38 -13.69 -1.70 25.00
N GLY A 39 -12.89 -1.41 23.98
CA GLY A 39 -11.73 -0.54 24.05
C GLY A 39 -12.20 0.89 23.83
N GLN A 40 -11.97 1.71 24.85
CA GLN A 40 -12.21 3.15 24.92
C GLN A 40 -11.91 3.89 23.59
N PRO A 41 -12.56 5.03 23.31
CA PRO A 41 -12.12 5.90 22.22
C PRO A 41 -10.67 6.27 22.47
N VAL A 42 -9.76 5.71 21.66
CA VAL A 42 -8.35 6.10 21.69
C VAL A 42 -8.35 7.60 21.38
N PRO A 43 -7.88 8.46 22.29
CA PRO A 43 -7.81 9.88 22.01
C PRO A 43 -7.05 10.02 20.70
N SER A 44 -7.69 10.59 19.68
CA SER A 44 -6.97 11.07 18.51
C SER A 44 -6.09 12.19 19.04
N VAL A 45 -4.87 11.82 19.44
CA VAL A 45 -3.79 12.75 19.69
C VAL A 45 -3.75 13.60 18.43
N ARG A 46 -4.20 14.84 18.57
CA ARG A 46 -4.01 15.84 17.53
C ARG A 46 -2.50 15.83 17.25
N ASP A 47 -2.12 15.71 15.98
CA ASP A 47 -0.74 15.59 15.50
C ASP A 47 0.13 16.84 15.80
N ASP A 48 -0.29 17.67 16.75
CA ASP A 48 0.15 19.05 16.95
C ASP A 48 1.19 19.16 18.09
N VAL A 49 1.45 18.08 18.84
CA VAL A 49 2.43 18.08 19.95
C VAL A 49 3.20 16.75 19.99
N TRP A 50 4.08 16.52 19.03
CA TRP A 50 5.17 15.54 19.18
C TRP A 50 6.52 16.28 19.21
N PRO A 51 7.36 16.08 20.24
CA PRO A 51 8.60 16.84 20.36
C PRO A 51 9.67 16.29 19.42
N GLY A 52 9.90 16.96 18.28
CA GLY A 52 11.15 16.84 17.53
C GLY A 52 11.44 15.46 16.88
N PRO A 53 12.70 15.18 16.49
CA PRO A 53 13.14 14.52 15.25
C PRO A 53 12.81 13.02 15.07
N LEU A 54 12.01 12.43 15.95
CA LEU A 54 11.62 11.01 15.89
C LEU A 54 10.81 10.66 14.63
N ASN A 55 10.16 11.64 14.00
CA ASN A 55 9.41 11.47 12.75
C ASN A 55 10.29 11.15 11.53
N HIS A 56 11.62 11.32 11.64
CA HIS A 56 12.57 10.96 10.57
C HIS A 56 13.42 9.74 10.91
N CYS A 57 13.33 9.20 12.12
CA CYS A 57 14.09 8.03 12.53
C CYS A 57 13.61 6.79 11.78
N ALA A 58 14.54 5.89 11.40
CA ALA A 58 14.21 4.66 10.70
C ALA A 58 13.25 3.80 11.54
N PRO A 59 12.29 3.10 10.90
CA PRO A 59 11.48 2.12 11.61
C PRO A 59 12.38 0.98 12.10
N GLU A 60 12.17 0.55 13.35
CA GLU A 60 12.94 -0.53 13.98
C GLU A 60 12.66 -1.89 13.32
N ARG A 61 11.45 -2.06 12.79
CA ARG A 61 11.02 -3.25 12.04
C ARG A 61 10.99 -2.98 10.55
N GLN A 62 11.09 -4.06 9.77
CA GLN A 62 10.78 -3.98 8.36
C GLN A 62 9.32 -3.59 8.13
N LEU A 63 9.12 -2.73 7.14
CA LEU A 63 7.80 -2.31 6.70
C LEU A 63 7.21 -3.35 5.77
N THR A 64 5.89 -3.54 5.88
CA THR A 64 5.12 -4.20 4.82
C THR A 64 5.04 -3.28 3.59
N VAL A 65 4.68 -3.84 2.43
CA VAL A 65 4.52 -3.06 1.19
C VAL A 65 3.45 -1.97 1.34
N ALA A 66 2.32 -2.28 1.99
CA ALA A 66 1.23 -1.33 2.20
C ALA A 66 1.66 -0.17 3.11
N GLU A 67 2.38 -0.46 4.19
CA GLU A 67 2.94 0.56 5.08
C GLU A 67 3.97 1.42 4.36
N ALA A 68 4.84 0.82 3.55
CA ALA A 68 5.83 1.55 2.77
C ALA A 68 5.18 2.55 1.80
N HIS A 69 4.08 2.17 1.14
CA HIS A 69 3.29 3.11 0.33
C HIS A 69 2.70 4.26 1.17
N ARG A 70 2.14 3.96 2.35
CA ARG A 70 1.62 5.00 3.26
C ARG A 70 2.72 5.96 3.72
N PHE A 71 3.90 5.46 4.07
CA PHE A 71 5.05 6.29 4.44
C PHE A 71 5.52 7.19 3.27
N MET A 72 5.49 6.70 2.04
CA MET A 72 5.80 7.53 0.86
C MET A 72 4.80 8.68 0.68
N GLN A 73 3.53 8.45 0.99
CA GLN A 73 2.48 9.47 0.90
C GLN A 73 2.61 10.52 2.01
N LEU A 74 2.84 10.08 3.25
CA LEU A 74 3.01 10.98 4.41
C LEU A 74 4.28 11.82 4.31
N HIS A 75 5.38 11.24 3.81
CA HIS A 75 6.67 11.93 3.67
C HIS A 75 6.91 12.45 2.26
N ARG A 76 5.86 12.95 1.58
CA ARG A 76 5.97 13.48 0.21
C ARG A 76 7.01 14.60 0.11
N GLU A 77 7.04 15.50 1.08
CA GLU A 77 7.91 16.69 1.15
C GLU A 77 9.33 16.39 1.66
N CYS A 78 9.53 15.24 2.32
CA CYS A 78 10.85 14.91 2.85
C CYS A 78 11.81 14.47 1.73
N ASP A 79 13.07 14.87 1.82
CA ASP A 79 14.11 14.28 0.97
C ASP A 79 14.38 12.81 1.38
N ARG A 80 14.57 11.94 0.40
CA ARG A 80 14.77 10.48 0.62
C ARG A 80 16.09 10.18 1.33
N THR A 81 17.14 10.96 1.07
CA THR A 81 18.48 10.77 1.64
C THR A 81 18.58 11.32 3.06
N LEU A 82 17.79 12.35 3.38
CA LEU A 82 17.75 12.96 4.72
C LEU A 82 16.71 12.32 5.66
N CYS A 83 15.63 11.73 5.13
CA CYS A 83 14.60 11.07 5.92
C CYS A 83 14.78 9.55 5.94
N ALA A 84 15.27 9.00 7.06
CA ALA A 84 15.53 7.57 7.18
C ALA A 84 14.25 6.71 7.07
N ARG A 85 13.08 7.24 7.50
CA ARG A 85 11.77 6.61 7.30
C ARG A 85 11.38 6.49 5.82
N LYS A 86 11.52 7.58 5.06
CA LYS A 86 11.28 7.57 3.61
C LYS A 86 12.27 6.64 2.91
N GLY A 87 13.53 6.66 3.31
CA GLY A 87 14.55 5.73 2.82
C GLY A 87 14.20 4.26 3.08
N ALA A 88 13.74 3.92 4.28
CA ALA A 88 13.32 2.57 4.63
C ALA A 88 12.12 2.11 3.79
N ALA A 89 11.09 2.94 3.67
CA ALA A 89 9.94 2.67 2.80
C ALA A 89 10.35 2.49 1.34
N TRP A 90 11.26 3.32 0.83
CA TRP A 90 11.77 3.20 -0.55
C TRP A 90 12.46 1.85 -0.77
N ARG A 91 13.37 1.46 0.13
CA ARG A 91 14.07 0.17 0.06
C ARG A 91 13.10 -1.01 0.07
N THR A 92 12.08 -0.97 0.93
CA THR A 92 11.02 -2.00 0.95
C THR A 92 10.32 -2.11 -0.41
N LEU A 93 9.96 -0.97 -1.02
CA LEU A 93 9.27 -0.97 -2.32
C LEU A 93 10.17 -1.42 -3.48
N VAL A 94 11.46 -1.10 -3.44
CA VAL A 94 12.44 -1.60 -4.42
C VAL A 94 12.63 -3.12 -4.27
N ALA A 95 12.81 -3.61 -3.04
CA ALA A 95 12.95 -5.04 -2.78
C ALA A 95 11.69 -5.83 -3.24
N ALA A 96 10.51 -5.24 -3.07
CA ALA A 96 9.25 -5.78 -3.55
C ALA A 96 8.99 -5.56 -5.06
N LYS A 97 9.95 -4.99 -5.81
CA LYS A 97 9.86 -4.66 -7.25
C LYS A 97 8.65 -3.76 -7.60
N ARG A 98 8.25 -2.89 -6.68
CA ARG A 98 7.19 -1.87 -6.90
C ARG A 98 7.73 -0.53 -7.37
N ILE A 99 9.01 -0.26 -7.12
CA ILE A 99 9.73 0.91 -7.62
C ILE A 99 11.00 0.43 -8.31
N ALA A 100 11.23 0.88 -9.54
CA ALA A 100 12.50 0.73 -10.22
C ALA A 100 13.34 2.00 -9.99
N PRO A 101 14.53 1.91 -9.38
CA PRO A 101 15.45 3.05 -9.27
C PRO A 101 15.86 3.53 -10.66
N ASP A 102 15.83 4.84 -10.89
CA ASP A 102 16.41 5.43 -12.09
C ASP A 102 17.93 5.41 -11.98
N VAL A 103 18.55 4.42 -12.64
CA VAL A 103 20.00 4.24 -12.66
C VAL A 103 20.71 5.22 -13.61
N SER A 104 19.98 5.89 -14.51
CA SER A 104 20.57 6.87 -15.43
C SER A 104 21.06 8.15 -14.74
N ARG A 105 20.55 8.43 -13.53
CA ARG A 105 20.94 9.58 -12.70
C ARG A 105 22.20 9.36 -11.85
N ILE A 106 22.81 8.18 -11.93
CA ILE A 106 24.00 7.80 -11.13
C ILE A 106 25.29 7.86 -11.97
N GLN A 107 25.20 8.03 -13.29
CA GLN A 107 26.33 8.20 -14.23
C GLN A 107 26.65 9.67 -14.47
#